data_AF-A0A256XG58-F1
#
_entry.id   AF-A0A256XG58-F1
#
_cell.length_a   1.000
_cell.length_b   1.000
_cell.length_c   1.000
_cell.angle_alpha   90.00
_cell.angle_beta   90.00
_cell.angle_gamma   90.00
#
_symmetry.space_group_name_H-M   'P 1'
#
loop_
_entity.id
_entity.type
_entity.pdbx_description
1 polymer ?
#
loop_
_entity_poly.entity_id
_entity_poly.type
_entity_poly.pdbx_seq_one_letter_code
_entity_poly.pdbx_strand_id
1 'polypeptide(L)'
;MFAIKRKILLVDLDVDNPCTYTLLSSKPEILKEIYAFKPKILEDKCKLCGKCVEYCPVHALVLIPSKKILFIKTLCESCGNCMIVCPEGLLQ
;
A
#
# COMPACT_ATOMS: atom_id res chain seq x y z
N MET A 1 1.27 -21.86 20.05
CA MET A 1 1.09 -23.11 19.27
C MET A 1 2.39 -23.90 19.35
N PHE A 2 2.48 -24.93 20.19
CA PHE A 2 3.71 -25.72 20.35
C PHE A 2 3.50 -27.13 19.79
N ALA A 3 4.11 -27.42 18.63
CA ALA A 3 4.21 -28.78 18.10
C ALA A 3 5.48 -29.42 18.68
N ILE A 4 5.32 -30.34 19.64
CA ILE A 4 6.43 -30.87 20.44
C ILE A 4 7.28 -31.93 19.69
N LYS A 5 6.75 -32.55 18.63
CA LYS A 5 7.38 -33.70 17.96
C LYS A 5 7.42 -33.64 16.43
N ARG A 6 7.14 -32.49 15.81
CA ARG A 6 7.10 -32.35 14.34
C ARG A 6 7.83 -31.10 13.90
N LYS A 7 8.49 -31.18 12.73
CA LYS A 7 8.97 -29.99 12.03
C LYS A 7 7.75 -29.19 11.59
N ILE A 8 7.75 -27.90 11.90
CA ILE A 8 6.70 -26.95 11.51
C ILE A 8 7.34 -25.74 10.84
N LEU A 9 6.61 -25.13 9.91
CA LEU A 9 6.92 -23.82 9.36
C LEU A 9 5.90 -22.84 9.93
N LEU A 10 6.38 -21.79 10.58
CA LEU A 10 5.56 -20.68 11.02
C LEU A 10 5.59 -19.59 9.94
N VAL A 11 4.41 -19.15 9.52
CA VAL A 11 4.25 -18.07 8.55
C VAL A 11 3.36 -17.01 9.18
N ASP A 12 3.81 -15.77 9.11
CA ASP A 12 2.98 -14.62 9.47
C ASP A 12 2.13 -14.25 8.25
N LEU A 13 0.81 -14.39 8.38
CA LEU A 13 -0.14 -14.07 7.30
C LEU A 13 -0.66 -12.63 7.41
N ASP A 14 -0.25 -11.90 8.45
CA ASP A 14 -0.54 -10.48 8.56
C ASP A 14 0.46 -9.71 7.70
N VAL A 15 -0.03 -9.18 6.58
CA VAL A 15 0.77 -8.39 5.62
C VAL A 15 1.10 -7.02 6.20
N ASP A 16 0.16 -6.43 6.96
CA ASP A 16 0.24 -5.05 7.42
C ASP A 16 1.05 -4.93 8.70
N ASN A 17 1.06 -5.98 9.53
CA ASN A 17 1.75 -5.98 10.82
C ASN A 17 2.33 -7.36 11.20
N PRO A 18 3.30 -7.89 10.43
CA PRO A 18 3.94 -9.15 10.78
C PRO A 18 4.76 -8.99 12.07
N CYS A 19 4.44 -9.79 13.08
CA CYS A 19 5.00 -9.65 14.44
C CYS A 19 5.77 -10.89 14.92
N THR A 20 5.75 -11.98 14.15
CA THR A 20 6.35 -13.27 14.51
C THR A 20 7.81 -13.16 14.96
N TYR A 21 8.61 -12.35 14.27
CA TYR A 21 10.05 -12.23 14.59
C TYR A 21 10.29 -11.59 15.96
N THR A 22 9.45 -10.62 16.35
CA THR A 22 9.47 -9.98 17.68
C THR A 22 9.01 -10.97 18.74
N LEU A 23 7.89 -11.66 18.50
CA LEU A 23 7.32 -12.63 19.43
C LEU A 23 8.29 -13.79 19.75
N LEU A 24 9.09 -14.21 18.76
CA LEU A 24 10.06 -15.29 18.91
C LEU A 24 11.48 -14.82 19.22
N SER A 25 11.70 -13.51 19.36
CA SER A 25 13.06 -12.93 19.48
C SER A 25 14.02 -13.41 18.38
N SER A 26 13.51 -13.66 17.17
CA SER A 26 14.30 -14.15 16.04
C SER A 26 14.78 -12.99 15.17
N LYS A 27 15.99 -13.09 14.59
CA LYS A 27 16.50 -12.10 13.64
C LYS A 27 15.97 -12.39 12.23
N PRO A 28 15.28 -11.45 11.58
CA PRO A 28 14.85 -11.63 10.20
C PRO A 28 16.04 -11.58 9.24
N GLU A 29 16.00 -12.41 8.20
CA GLU A 29 16.94 -12.40 7.08
C GLU A 29 16.21 -11.95 5.81
N ILE A 30 16.76 -10.96 5.09
CA ILE A 30 16.19 -10.49 3.84
C ILE A 30 16.68 -11.39 2.71
N LEU A 31 15.79 -12.25 2.21
CA LEU A 31 16.13 -13.19 1.13
C LEU A 31 16.02 -12.58 -0.26
N LYS A 32 15.03 -11.71 -0.48
CA LYS A 32 14.80 -11.05 -1.77
C LYS A 32 13.98 -9.78 -1.58
N GLU A 33 14.20 -8.82 -2.47
CA GLU A 33 13.30 -7.69 -2.64
C GLU A 33 12.04 -8.13 -3.42
N ILE A 34 10.91 -7.52 -3.06
CA ILE A 34 9.65 -7.62 -3.79
C ILE A 34 9.15 -6.21 -4.10
N TYR A 35 8.42 -6.06 -5.20
CA TYR A 35 7.90 -4.78 -5.63
C TYR A 35 6.39 -4.75 -5.49
N ALA A 36 5.87 -3.64 -4.96
CA ALA A 36 4.45 -3.35 -4.88
C ALA A 36 4.13 -2.19 -5.83
N PHE A 37 2.96 -2.27 -6.47
CA PHE A 37 2.44 -1.20 -7.31
C PHE A 37 2.23 0.09 -6.50
N LYS A 38 2.57 1.25 -7.07
CA LYS A 38 2.17 2.56 -6.52
C LYS A 38 1.73 3.45 -7.70
N PRO A 39 0.58 4.12 -7.61
CA PRO A 39 0.10 4.95 -8.69
C PRO A 39 1.00 6.16 -8.90
N LYS A 40 1.21 6.53 -10.15
CA LYS A 40 1.80 7.76 -10.63
C LYS A 40 0.69 8.62 -11.24
N ILE A 41 0.56 9.85 -10.76
CA ILE A 41 -0.44 10.80 -11.24
C ILE A 41 0.16 11.59 -12.41
N LEU A 42 -0.54 11.63 -13.55
CA LEU A 42 -0.19 12.52 -14.65
C LEU A 42 -0.67 13.94 -14.35
N GLU A 43 0.14 14.69 -13.58
CA GLU A 43 -0.23 16.01 -13.04
C GLU A 43 -0.67 16.99 -14.14
N ASP A 44 0.03 17.03 -15.27
CA ASP A 44 -0.23 17.97 -16.38
C ASP A 44 -1.62 17.80 -17.03
N LYS A 45 -2.24 16.63 -16.88
CA LYS A 45 -3.56 16.31 -17.46
C LYS A 45 -4.66 16.28 -16.40
N CYS A 46 -4.30 16.37 -15.11
CA CYS A 46 -5.23 16.17 -14.02
C CYS A 46 -6.15 17.39 -13.87
N LYS A 47 -7.45 17.20 -14.07
CA LYS A 47 -8.48 18.24 -13.86
C LYS A 47 -8.84 18.48 -12.39
N LEU A 48 -8.11 17.85 -11.45
CA LEU A 48 -8.32 18.00 -10.00
C LEU A 48 -9.76 17.70 -9.52
N CYS A 49 -10.45 16.74 -10.17
CA CYS A 49 -11.85 16.41 -9.84
C CYS A 49 -12.06 15.76 -8.46
N GLY A 50 -11.01 15.34 -7.77
CA GLY A 50 -11.08 14.82 -6.40
C GLY A 50 -11.58 13.38 -6.23
N LYS A 51 -12.13 12.71 -7.24
CA LYS A 51 -12.67 11.33 -7.10
C LYS A 51 -11.68 10.32 -6.52
N CYS A 52 -10.42 10.35 -6.95
CA CYS A 52 -9.41 9.44 -6.41
C CYS A 52 -9.08 9.71 -4.93
N VAL A 53 -9.31 10.94 -4.45
CA VAL A 53 -9.14 11.32 -3.03
C VAL A 53 -10.34 10.82 -2.23
N GLU A 54 -11.56 11.04 -2.72
CA GLU A 54 -12.82 10.61 -2.10
C GLU A 54 -12.87 9.09 -1.86
N TYR A 55 -12.36 8.30 -2.82
CA TYR A 55 -12.41 6.83 -2.78
C TYR A 55 -11.14 6.18 -2.23
N CYS A 56 -10.20 6.96 -1.66
CA CYS A 56 -8.99 6.41 -1.05
C CYS A 56 -9.27 6.06 0.43
N PRO A 57 -9.40 4.77 0.81
CA PRO A 57 -9.79 4.39 2.17
C PRO A 57 -8.75 4.79 3.22
N VAL A 58 -7.48 4.81 2.81
CA VAL A 58 -6.32 5.13 3.64
C VAL A 58 -5.87 6.59 3.54
N HIS A 59 -6.62 7.42 2.80
CA HIS A 59 -6.34 8.85 2.64
C HIS A 59 -4.91 9.16 2.18
N ALA A 60 -4.32 8.28 1.36
CA ALA A 60 -2.98 8.46 0.81
C ALA A 60 -2.91 9.57 -0.27
N LEU A 61 -4.05 10.06 -0.74
CA LEU A 61 -4.17 11.12 -1.74
C LEU A 61 -4.85 12.32 -1.11
N VAL A 62 -4.29 13.52 -1.28
CA VAL A 62 -4.84 14.77 -0.74
C VAL A 62 -5.01 15.78 -1.87
N LEU A 63 -6.20 16.33 -2.04
CA LEU A 63 -6.46 17.39 -3.01
C LEU A 63 -6.01 18.73 -2.44
N ILE A 64 -5.06 19.39 -3.10
CA ILE A 64 -4.74 20.81 -2.85
C ILE A 64 -5.46 21.63 -3.94
N PRO A 65 -6.51 22.40 -3.59
CA PRO A 65 -7.33 23.12 -4.56
C PRO A 65 -6.48 23.97 -5.51
N SER A 66 -6.80 23.90 -6.81
CA SER A 66 -6.13 24.65 -7.88
C SER A 66 -4.62 24.42 -8.02
N LYS A 67 -4.05 23.43 -7.32
CA LYS A 67 -2.61 23.15 -7.35
C LYS A 67 -2.32 21.74 -7.85
N LYS A 68 -2.59 20.72 -7.05
CA LYS A 68 -2.28 19.32 -7.37
C LYS A 68 -2.92 18.34 -6.41
N ILE A 69 -2.79 17.05 -6.72
CA ILE A 69 -3.01 15.97 -5.77
C ILE A 69 -1.66 15.61 -5.14
N LEU A 70 -1.57 15.65 -3.82
CA LEU A 70 -0.42 15.18 -3.06
C LEU A 70 -0.56 13.69 -2.80
N PHE A 71 0.49 12.91 -3.08
CA PHE A 71 0.52 11.47 -2.85
C PHE A 71 1.47 11.10 -1.70
N ILE A 72 0.90 10.61 -0.60
CA ILE A 72 1.61 10.14 0.59
C ILE A 72 1.89 8.65 0.44
N LYS A 73 3.05 8.32 -0.14
CA LYS A 73 3.42 6.95 -0.55
C LYS A 73 3.39 5.93 0.59
N THR A 74 3.70 6.36 1.81
CA THR A 74 3.76 5.52 3.02
C THR A 74 2.40 5.05 3.52
N LEU A 75 1.32 5.76 3.19
CA LEU A 75 -0.05 5.36 3.56
C LEU A 75 -0.70 4.46 2.51
N CYS A 76 -0.14 4.37 1.31
CA CYS A 76 -0.78 3.66 0.20
C CYS A 76 -0.65 2.14 0.37
N GLU A 77 -1.76 1.42 0.37
CA GLU A 77 -1.79 -0.04 0.44
C GLU A 77 -1.87 -0.72 -0.95
N SER A 78 -1.57 0.02 -2.02
CA SER A 78 -1.48 -0.54 -3.38
C SER A 78 -2.78 -1.20 -3.90
N CYS A 79 -3.94 -0.86 -3.34
CA CYS A 79 -5.24 -1.46 -3.68
C CYS A 79 -5.78 -1.11 -5.09
N GLY A 80 -5.22 -0.10 -5.75
CA GLY A 80 -5.59 0.26 -7.13
C GLY A 80 -6.91 1.00 -7.31
N ASN A 81 -7.72 1.21 -6.26
CA ASN A 81 -9.04 1.83 -6.37
C ASN A 81 -9.01 3.20 -7.06
N CYS A 82 -7.97 4.01 -6.75
CA CYS A 82 -7.76 5.31 -7.35
C CYS A 82 -7.61 5.30 -8.89
N MET A 83 -7.13 4.21 -9.48
CA MET A 83 -7.07 4.03 -10.94
C MET A 83 -8.44 3.74 -11.52
N ILE A 84 -9.24 2.92 -10.83
CA ILE A 84 -10.58 2.49 -11.26
C ILE A 84 -11.55 3.67 -11.28
N VAL A 85 -11.51 4.50 -10.23
CA VAL A 85 -12.47 5.62 -10.09
C VAL A 85 -12.07 6.88 -10.86
N CYS A 86 -10.84 6.93 -11.40
CA CYS A 86 -10.38 8.09 -12.14
C CYS A 86 -11.08 8.15 -13.51
N PRO A 87 -11.95 9.13 -13.75
CA PRO A 87 -12.73 9.18 -14.99
C PRO A 87 -11.86 9.44 -16.23
N GLU A 88 -10.68 10.01 -16.03
CA GLU A 88 -9.73 10.36 -17.09
C GLU A 88 -8.59 9.31 -17.21
N GLY A 89 -8.55 8.28 -16.35
CA GLY A 89 -7.51 7.25 -16.38
C GLY A 89 -6.08 7.77 -16.15
N LEU A 90 -5.90 8.79 -15.32
CA LEU A 90 -4.62 9.51 -15.14
C LEU A 90 -3.75 8.99 -13.99
N LEU A 91 -4.11 7.85 -13.38
CA LEU A 91 -3.30 7.16 -12.38
C LEU A 91 -2.83 5.82 -12.97
N GLN A 92 -1.51 5.63 -13.03
CA GLN A 92 -0.84 4.48 -13.68
C GLN A 92 0.23 3.84 -12.80
#